data_AF-A0A2V9KIZ9-F1
#
_entry.id   AF-A0A2V9KIZ9-F1
#
_cell.length_a   1.000
_cell.length_b   1.000
_cell.length_c   1.000
_cell.angle_alpha   90.00
_cell.angle_beta   90.00
_cell.angle_gamma   90.00
#
_symmetry.space_group_name_H-M   'P 1'
#
loop_
_entity.id
_entity.type
_entity.pdbx_description
1 polymer ?
#
loop_
_entity_poly.entity_id
_entity_poly.type
_entity_poly.pdbx_seq_one_letter_code
_entity_poly.pdbx_strand_id
1 'polypeptide(L)'
;MPGFLDRESTLVEISNCKTHRFGGHFSASLKNAVGLIAKYSHDGKRHNYMTELHASPDQRLMIAEVNQLFAPALVVLDATEVFVDGGPEQGDLAYPQVVAVATDRAALDAVGVALLRLHGAGPPLQRGGVFDLDQLKRAGELGLGARSLKEIRLVANSDDGRRVVAQVSAVLEREPEAK
;
A
#
# COMPACT_ATOMS: atom_id res chain seq x y z
N MET A 1 -9.28 15.64 -12.09
CA MET A 1 -8.30 14.63 -12.55
C MET A 1 -7.45 15.27 -13.63
N PRO A 2 -6.12 15.10 -13.65
CA PRO A 2 -5.27 15.62 -14.72
C PRO A 2 -5.76 15.12 -16.08
N GLY A 3 -5.78 15.98 -17.09
CA GLY A 3 -6.37 15.65 -18.40
C GLY A 3 -5.70 14.49 -19.14
N PHE A 4 -4.50 14.07 -18.72
CA PHE A 4 -3.79 12.92 -19.27
C PHE A 4 -4.15 11.58 -18.59
N LEU A 5 -4.86 11.62 -17.46
CA LEU A 5 -5.43 10.46 -16.79
C LEU A 5 -6.93 10.42 -17.10
N ASP A 6 -7.27 10.01 -18.32
CA ASP A 6 -8.66 9.76 -18.71
C ASP A 6 -8.96 8.25 -18.73
N ARG A 7 -10.16 7.87 -19.18
CA ARG A 7 -10.59 6.47 -19.21
C ARG A 7 -9.97 5.66 -20.36
N GLU A 8 -9.36 6.32 -21.34
CA GLU A 8 -8.70 5.69 -22.48
C GLU A 8 -7.22 5.45 -22.20
N SER A 9 -6.63 6.19 -21.25
CA SER A 9 -5.27 6.01 -20.78
C SER A 9 -5.08 4.68 -20.05
N THR A 10 -4.05 3.93 -20.44
CA THR A 10 -3.55 2.78 -19.67
C THR A 10 -2.58 3.28 -18.60
N LEU A 11 -2.97 3.18 -17.34
CA LEU A 11 -2.13 3.58 -16.21
C LEU A 11 -1.35 2.38 -15.64
N VAL A 12 -0.04 2.54 -15.50
CA VAL A 12 0.83 1.61 -14.76
C VAL A 12 1.46 2.39 -13.61
N GLU A 13 1.31 1.88 -12.39
CA GLU A 13 1.93 2.49 -11.20
C GLU A 13 3.11 1.66 -10.73
N ILE A 14 4.18 2.35 -10.35
CA ILE A 14 5.34 1.74 -9.70
C ILE A 14 5.50 2.44 -8.36
N SER A 15 5.62 1.66 -7.29
CA SER A 15 5.70 2.15 -5.92
C SER A 15 6.79 1.41 -5.14
N ASN A 16 7.38 2.07 -4.16
CA ASN A 16 8.32 1.43 -3.24
C ASN A 16 7.57 0.93 -2.01
N CYS A 17 8.00 -0.19 -1.44
CA CYS A 17 7.47 -0.71 -0.17
C CYS A 17 8.27 -0.16 1.02
N LYS A 18 7.61 0.47 1.99
CA LYS A 18 8.28 0.97 3.20
C LYS A 18 7.34 1.18 4.38
N THR A 19 7.86 1.17 5.60
CA THR A 19 7.18 1.79 6.74
C THR A 19 7.14 3.31 6.61
N HIS A 20 6.23 3.92 7.36
CA HIS A 20 6.09 5.36 7.33
C HIS A 20 5.71 5.92 8.71
N ARG A 21 6.41 6.97 9.13
CA ARG A 21 6.33 7.50 10.50
C ARG A 21 5.18 8.49 10.72
N PHE A 22 4.75 9.23 9.71
CA PHE A 22 3.78 10.32 9.84
C PHE A 22 2.35 9.84 9.56
N GLY A 23 1.74 9.11 10.50
CA GLY A 23 0.32 8.76 10.51
C GLY A 23 -0.12 7.63 9.55
N GLY A 24 0.48 7.51 8.38
CA GLY A 24 0.35 6.32 7.52
C GLY A 24 1.38 5.26 7.92
N HIS A 25 0.96 4.07 8.37
CA HIS A 25 1.87 3.04 8.90
C HIS A 25 2.81 2.42 7.85
N PHE A 26 2.40 2.43 6.60
CA PHE A 26 3.18 1.94 5.47
C PHE A 26 2.96 2.82 4.23
N SER A 27 3.80 2.63 3.22
CA SER A 27 3.65 3.19 1.88
C SER A 27 3.88 2.07 0.87
N ALA A 28 2.96 1.96 -0.08
CA ALA A 28 2.95 0.97 -1.15
C ALA A 28 2.06 1.51 -2.31
N SER A 29 1.34 0.65 -3.02
CA SER A 29 0.54 0.99 -4.20
C SER A 29 -0.56 2.00 -3.91
N LEU A 30 -1.44 1.81 -2.92
CA LEU A 30 -2.55 2.76 -2.68
C LEU A 30 -2.03 4.17 -2.38
N LYS A 31 -0.93 4.29 -1.64
CA LYS A 31 -0.35 5.60 -1.29
C LYS A 31 0.33 6.29 -2.48
N ASN A 32 0.66 5.57 -3.54
CA ASN A 32 1.26 6.14 -4.74
C ASN A 32 0.34 7.21 -5.37
N ALA A 33 -0.98 6.99 -5.31
CA ALA A 33 -2.02 7.91 -5.75
C ALA A 33 -1.92 9.31 -5.12
N VAL A 34 -1.36 9.43 -3.90
CA VAL A 34 -1.18 10.73 -3.23
C VAL A 34 -0.28 11.66 -4.03
N GLY A 35 0.68 11.12 -4.79
CA GLY A 35 1.57 11.89 -5.67
C GLY A 35 0.85 12.58 -6.83
N LEU A 36 -0.38 12.15 -7.16
CA LEU A 36 -1.21 12.76 -8.22
C LEU A 36 -2.08 13.92 -7.70
N ILE A 37 -2.11 14.14 -6.38
CA ILE A 37 -2.88 15.22 -5.77
C ILE A 37 -2.05 16.51 -5.87
N ALA A 38 -2.65 17.55 -6.44
CA ALA A 38 -2.02 18.86 -6.47
C ALA A 38 -1.68 19.33 -5.04
N LYS A 39 -0.54 20.00 -4.86
CA LYS A 39 -0.19 20.53 -3.52
C LYS A 39 -1.10 21.67 -3.09
N TYR A 40 -1.51 22.52 -4.03
CA TYR A 40 -2.35 23.68 -3.78
C TYR A 40 -3.59 23.68 -4.68
N SER A 41 -4.70 24.24 -4.20
CA SER A 41 -5.87 24.52 -5.03
C SER A 41 -5.49 25.42 -6.22
N HIS A 42 -6.07 25.13 -7.37
CA HIS A 42 -5.85 25.92 -8.59
C HIS A 42 -6.79 27.12 -8.67
N ASP A 43 -7.94 27.05 -8.01
CA ASP A 43 -8.94 28.10 -7.91
C ASP A 43 -9.18 28.53 -6.46
N GLY A 44 -9.79 29.72 -6.32
CA GLY A 44 -10.19 30.27 -5.03
C GLY A 44 -9.02 30.59 -4.08
N LYS A 45 -9.30 30.49 -2.77
CA LYS A 45 -8.29 30.69 -1.73
C LYS A 45 -7.28 29.56 -1.80
N ARG A 46 -5.99 29.90 -1.86
CA ARG A 46 -4.87 28.94 -1.87
C ARG A 46 -4.96 27.97 -0.69
N HIS A 47 -5.46 26.78 -0.96
CA HIS A 47 -5.64 25.70 0.00
C HIS A 47 -4.54 24.66 -0.18
N ASN A 48 -3.97 24.13 0.90
CA ASN A 48 -2.87 23.16 0.83
C ASN A 48 -3.36 21.75 1.18
N TYR A 49 -3.64 20.95 0.16
CA TYR A 49 -4.16 19.58 0.33
C TYR A 49 -3.18 18.67 1.06
N MET A 50 -1.86 18.89 0.92
CA MET A 50 -0.87 18.07 1.63
C MET A 50 -0.85 18.38 3.12
N THR A 51 -1.05 19.63 3.52
CA THR A 51 -1.16 19.97 4.95
C THR A 51 -2.44 19.40 5.53
N GLU A 52 -3.57 19.48 4.82
CA GLU A 52 -4.84 18.88 5.24
C GLU A 52 -4.72 17.37 5.43
N LEU A 53 -4.21 16.65 4.42
CA LEU A 53 -4.08 15.20 4.48
C LEU A 53 -3.16 14.74 5.62
N HIS A 54 -2.00 15.38 5.81
CA HIS A 54 -1.07 14.99 6.87
C HIS A 54 -1.50 15.42 8.28
N ALA A 55 -2.37 16.42 8.41
CA ALA A 55 -2.91 16.85 9.70
C ALA A 55 -4.19 16.09 10.10
N SER A 56 -4.81 15.38 9.14
CA SER A 56 -6.06 14.66 9.38
C SER A 56 -5.84 13.40 10.24
N PRO A 57 -6.70 13.13 11.24
CA PRO A 57 -6.71 11.84 11.94
C PRO A 57 -7.10 10.69 11.00
N ASP A 58 -7.77 10.99 9.89
CA ASP A 58 -8.28 10.04 8.89
C ASP A 58 -7.31 9.85 7.71
N GLN A 59 -6.06 10.30 7.82
CA GLN A 59 -5.05 10.24 6.76
C GLN A 59 -4.98 8.86 6.06
N ARG A 60 -5.10 7.76 6.83
CA ARG A 60 -5.06 6.39 6.30
C ARG A 60 -6.29 6.03 5.46
N LEU A 61 -7.45 6.54 5.85
CA LEU A 61 -8.69 6.37 5.09
C LEU A 61 -8.64 7.20 3.81
N MET A 62 -8.16 8.44 3.91
CA MET A 62 -8.00 9.35 2.77
C MET A 62 -7.07 8.75 1.69
N ILE A 63 -6.00 8.05 2.08
CA ILE A 63 -5.12 7.34 1.14
C ILE A 63 -5.90 6.30 0.30
N ALA A 64 -6.81 5.54 0.92
CA ALA A 64 -7.67 4.63 0.17
C ALA A 64 -8.72 5.40 -0.66
N GLU A 65 -9.25 6.51 -0.16
CA GLU A 65 -10.33 7.24 -0.85
C GLU A 65 -9.90 7.92 -2.15
N VAL A 66 -8.67 8.43 -2.22
CA VAL A 66 -8.14 9.10 -3.44
C VAL A 66 -8.02 8.14 -4.62
N ASN A 67 -7.96 6.84 -4.34
CA ASN A 67 -7.88 5.76 -5.34
C ASN A 67 -9.21 5.52 -6.08
N GLN A 68 -10.33 6.12 -5.66
CA GLN A 68 -11.62 5.99 -6.36
C GLN A 68 -11.64 6.70 -7.72
N LEU A 69 -10.70 7.61 -7.97
CA LEU A 69 -10.72 8.47 -9.16
C LEU A 69 -10.18 7.77 -10.42
N PHE A 70 -9.36 6.74 -10.25
CA PHE A 70 -8.74 6.02 -11.35
C PHE A 70 -8.47 4.55 -10.99
N ALA A 71 -8.30 3.72 -12.00
CA ALA A 71 -7.99 2.30 -11.86
C ALA A 71 -6.74 1.99 -12.69
N PRO A 72 -5.58 1.73 -12.05
CA PRO A 72 -4.39 1.26 -12.77
C PRO A 72 -4.67 -0.08 -13.46
N ALA A 73 -4.16 -0.24 -14.67
CA ALA A 73 -4.16 -1.52 -15.37
C ALA A 73 -3.14 -2.50 -14.78
N LEU A 74 -2.06 -1.97 -14.19
CA LEU A 74 -1.01 -2.73 -13.53
C LEU A 74 -0.40 -1.91 -12.40
N VAL A 75 -0.09 -2.56 -11.29
CA VAL A 75 0.64 -2.00 -10.17
C VAL A 75 1.89 -2.85 -9.92
N VAL A 76 3.03 -2.19 -9.74
CA VAL A 76 4.33 -2.79 -9.47
C VAL A 76 4.81 -2.29 -8.11
N LEU A 77 5.18 -3.21 -7.25
CA LEU A 77 5.76 -2.93 -5.94
C LEU A 77 7.23 -3.36 -5.97
N ASP A 78 8.10 -2.38 -5.82
CA ASP A 78 9.52 -2.60 -5.55
C ASP A 78 9.72 -2.74 -4.03
N ALA A 79 10.03 -3.97 -3.62
CA ALA A 79 10.43 -4.33 -2.27
C ALA A 79 11.82 -4.99 -2.29
N THR A 80 12.69 -4.58 -3.22
CA THR A 80 14.07 -5.07 -3.26
C THR A 80 14.83 -4.65 -2.00
N GLU A 81 14.58 -3.41 -1.56
CA GLU A 81 15.04 -2.81 -0.31
C GLU A 81 13.87 -2.02 0.33
N VAL A 82 13.69 -2.16 1.64
CA VAL A 82 12.57 -1.55 2.36
C VAL A 82 13.03 -0.97 3.70
N PHE A 83 12.43 0.15 4.11
CA PHE A 83 12.53 0.61 5.50
C PHE A 83 11.54 -0.17 6.38
N VAL A 84 12.02 -0.79 7.46
CA VAL A 84 11.21 -1.56 8.42
C VAL A 84 10.96 -0.79 9.72
N ASP A 85 11.79 0.21 10.02
CA ASP A 85 11.55 1.17 11.11
C ASP A 85 12.10 2.54 10.73
N GLY A 86 11.62 3.62 11.37
CA GLY A 86 12.15 4.99 11.23
C GLY A 86 11.90 5.72 9.90
N GLY A 87 11.50 5.00 8.83
CA GLY A 87 11.30 5.53 7.47
C GLY A 87 10.41 6.79 7.38
N PRO A 88 10.45 7.58 6.28
CA PRO A 88 10.84 7.16 4.93
C PRO A 88 12.18 7.74 4.40
N GLU A 89 12.94 8.44 5.23
CA GLU A 89 14.20 9.14 4.86
C GLU A 89 15.43 8.64 5.62
N GLN A 90 15.22 7.99 6.77
CA GLN A 90 16.23 7.38 7.64
C GLN A 90 15.56 6.18 8.34
N GLY A 91 16.33 5.23 8.84
CA GLY A 91 15.79 4.10 9.61
C GLY A 91 16.40 2.76 9.22
N ASP A 92 15.87 1.69 9.79
CA ASP A 92 16.40 0.33 9.59
C ASP A 92 15.98 -0.23 8.23
N LEU A 93 16.98 -0.69 7.49
CA LEU A 93 16.81 -1.28 6.16
C LEU A 93 16.72 -2.80 6.25
N ALA A 94 15.86 -3.36 5.43
CA ALA A 94 15.82 -4.79 5.15
C ALA A 94 15.78 -5.04 3.64
N TYR A 95 16.16 -6.25 3.23
CA TYR A 95 16.32 -6.62 1.83
C TYR A 95 15.46 -7.83 1.49
N PRO A 96 14.15 -7.65 1.26
CA PRO A 96 13.29 -8.75 0.80
C PRO A 96 13.71 -9.29 -0.57
N GLN A 97 14.34 -8.46 -1.41
CA GLN A 97 14.74 -8.81 -2.78
C GLN A 97 13.55 -9.26 -3.65
N VAL A 98 12.38 -8.63 -3.44
CA VAL A 98 11.13 -8.96 -4.14
C VAL A 98 10.68 -7.79 -5.00
N VAL A 99 10.35 -8.08 -6.25
CA VAL A 99 9.48 -7.24 -7.07
C VAL A 99 8.17 -7.99 -7.26
N ALA A 100 7.06 -7.37 -6.87
CA ALA A 100 5.73 -7.95 -6.99
C ALA A 100 4.87 -7.12 -7.95
N VAL A 101 3.97 -7.78 -8.67
CA VAL A 101 3.12 -7.17 -9.67
C VAL A 101 1.70 -7.69 -9.50
N ALA A 102 0.70 -6.81 -9.63
CA ALA A 102 -0.70 -7.19 -9.59
C ALA A 102 -1.55 -6.26 -10.47
N THR A 103 -2.78 -6.68 -10.75
CA THR A 103 -3.85 -5.82 -11.27
C THR A 103 -4.74 -5.29 -10.14
N ASP A 104 -4.47 -5.69 -8.90
CA ASP A 104 -5.21 -5.31 -7.70
C ASP A 104 -4.26 -4.64 -6.70
N ARG A 105 -4.47 -3.34 -6.48
CA ARG A 105 -3.69 -2.49 -5.59
C ARG A 105 -3.80 -2.86 -4.12
N ALA A 106 -4.98 -3.29 -3.66
CA ALA A 106 -5.16 -3.69 -2.27
C ALA A 106 -4.49 -5.04 -2.00
N ALA A 107 -4.57 -5.98 -2.96
CA ALA A 107 -3.83 -7.23 -2.90
C ALA A 107 -2.31 -6.99 -2.85
N LEU A 108 -1.80 -6.08 -3.68
CA LEU A 108 -0.37 -5.75 -3.71
C LEU A 108 0.09 -5.06 -2.42
N ASP A 109 -0.71 -4.16 -1.86
CA ASP A 109 -0.45 -3.55 -0.55
C ASP A 109 -0.42 -4.58 0.56
N ALA A 110 -1.32 -5.57 0.54
CA ALA A 110 -1.33 -6.67 1.51
C ALA A 110 -0.04 -7.50 1.43
N VAL A 111 0.44 -7.82 0.22
CA VAL A 111 1.75 -8.46 0.01
C VAL A 111 2.88 -7.59 0.55
N GLY A 112 2.85 -6.28 0.28
CA GLY A 112 3.84 -5.34 0.79
C GLY A 112 3.90 -5.31 2.32
N VAL A 113 2.74 -5.23 2.99
CA VAL A 113 2.65 -5.30 4.45
C VAL A 113 3.17 -6.64 4.98
N ALA A 114 2.85 -7.75 4.33
CA ALA A 114 3.35 -9.06 4.73
C ALA A 114 4.88 -9.13 4.64
N LEU A 115 5.48 -8.60 3.58
CA LEU A 115 6.93 -8.48 3.44
C LEU A 115 7.51 -7.60 4.56
N LEU A 116 6.94 -6.43 4.83
CA LEU A 116 7.38 -5.57 5.93
C LEU A 116 7.34 -6.32 7.28
N ARG A 117 6.27 -7.08 7.56
CA ARG A 117 6.16 -7.90 8.78
C ARG A 117 7.25 -8.98 8.88
N LEU A 118 7.46 -9.74 7.79
CA LEU A 118 8.49 -10.80 7.72
C LEU A 118 9.90 -10.25 7.96
N HIS A 119 10.14 -9.01 7.56
CA HIS A 119 11.44 -8.35 7.64
C HIS A 119 11.60 -7.46 8.88
N GLY A 120 10.71 -7.56 9.86
CA GLY A 120 10.89 -6.95 11.17
C GLY A 120 10.27 -5.57 11.33
N ALA A 121 9.22 -5.24 10.57
CA ALA A 121 8.53 -3.97 10.75
C ALA A 121 7.98 -3.79 12.18
N GLY A 122 7.98 -2.54 12.63
CA GLY A 122 7.62 -2.19 14.01
C GLY A 122 6.15 -2.45 14.41
N PRO A 123 5.82 -2.23 15.70
CA PRO A 123 4.54 -2.60 16.30
C PRO A 123 3.26 -2.14 15.58
N PRO A 124 3.19 -0.94 14.96
CA PRO A 124 1.97 -0.52 14.26
C PRO A 124 1.54 -1.44 13.12
N LEU A 125 2.50 -2.12 12.47
CA LEU A 125 2.20 -3.06 11.40
C LEU A 125 2.06 -4.49 11.89
N GLN A 126 2.55 -4.87 13.07
CA GLN A 126 2.58 -6.26 13.52
C GLN A 126 1.26 -6.76 14.15
N ARG A 127 0.38 -5.85 14.57
CA ARG A 127 -0.86 -6.21 15.26
C ARG A 127 -1.99 -6.52 14.29
N GLY A 128 -2.84 -7.49 14.65
CA GLY A 128 -4.06 -7.83 13.91
C GLY A 128 -3.82 -8.45 12.52
N GLY A 129 -4.91 -8.70 11.80
CA GLY A 129 -4.85 -9.15 10.41
C GLY A 129 -4.33 -8.04 9.50
N VAL A 130 -3.71 -8.41 8.38
CA VAL A 130 -3.22 -7.43 7.40
C VAL A 130 -4.36 -6.59 6.81
N PHE A 131 -5.51 -7.22 6.54
CA PHE A 131 -6.70 -6.53 6.02
C PHE A 131 -7.44 -5.69 7.07
N ASP A 132 -7.07 -5.76 8.34
CA ASP A 132 -7.63 -4.90 9.39
C ASP A 132 -6.97 -3.51 9.43
N LEU A 133 -5.84 -3.33 8.75
CA LEU A 133 -5.18 -2.03 8.65
C LEU A 133 -6.09 -1.04 7.93
N ASP A 134 -6.32 0.14 8.54
CA ASP A 134 -7.30 1.14 8.09
C ASP A 134 -7.29 1.39 6.57
N GLN A 135 -6.12 1.50 5.95
CA GLN A 135 -5.97 1.72 4.52
C GLN A 135 -6.49 0.54 3.68
N LEU A 136 -6.17 -0.70 4.04
CA LEU A 136 -6.62 -1.91 3.35
C LEU A 136 -8.10 -2.19 3.63
N LYS A 137 -8.52 -2.04 4.88
CA LYS A 137 -9.92 -2.17 5.27
C LYS A 137 -10.81 -1.20 4.49
N ARG A 138 -10.41 0.07 4.43
CA ARG A 138 -11.12 1.11 3.69
C ARG A 138 -11.12 0.85 2.19
N ALA A 139 -10.01 0.38 1.61
CA ALA A 139 -9.96 -0.02 0.22
C ALA A 139 -10.97 -1.15 -0.10
N GLY A 140 -11.09 -2.12 0.80
CA GLY A 140 -12.09 -3.19 0.70
C GLY A 140 -13.54 -2.69 0.79
N GLU A 141 -13.83 -1.76 1.70
CA GLU A 141 -15.15 -1.11 1.83
C GLU A 141 -15.56 -0.33 0.57
N LEU A 142 -14.58 0.30 -0.08
CA LEU A 142 -14.77 1.10 -1.30
C LEU A 142 -14.73 0.26 -2.59
N GLY A 143 -14.53 -1.07 -2.48
CA GLY A 143 -14.44 -1.95 -3.65
C GLY A 143 -13.20 -1.72 -4.52
N LEU A 144 -12.10 -1.25 -3.92
CA LEU A 144 -10.86 -0.90 -4.64
C LEU A 144 -9.87 -2.06 -4.80
N GLY A 145 -10.24 -3.26 -4.33
CA GLY A 145 -9.47 -4.48 -4.44
C GLY A 145 -9.83 -5.53 -3.41
N ALA A 146 -8.96 -6.52 -3.25
CA ALA A 146 -9.12 -7.66 -2.37
C ALA A 146 -9.35 -7.27 -0.90
N ARG A 147 -10.18 -8.06 -0.22
CA ARG A 147 -10.58 -7.90 1.19
C ARG A 147 -10.00 -8.97 2.11
N SER A 148 -9.46 -10.03 1.52
CA SER A 148 -8.85 -11.13 2.26
C SER A 148 -7.93 -11.94 1.35
N LEU A 149 -7.11 -12.82 1.92
CA LEU A 149 -6.29 -13.76 1.16
C LEU A 149 -7.13 -14.66 0.22
N LYS A 150 -8.38 -14.98 0.59
CA LYS A 150 -9.27 -15.84 -0.23
C LYS A 150 -9.57 -15.25 -1.61
N GLU A 151 -9.39 -13.95 -1.78
CA GLU A 151 -9.60 -13.22 -3.04
C GLU A 151 -8.29 -13.03 -3.82
N ILE A 152 -7.16 -13.49 -3.29
CA ILE A 152 -5.82 -13.29 -3.88
C ILE A 152 -5.24 -14.63 -4.30
N ARG A 153 -4.77 -14.70 -5.55
CA ARG A 153 -3.97 -15.81 -6.04
C ARG A 153 -2.50 -15.40 -6.17
N LEU A 154 -1.68 -15.84 -5.23
CA LEU A 154 -0.24 -15.63 -5.27
C LEU A 154 0.43 -16.71 -6.13
N VAL A 155 1.29 -16.30 -7.06
CA VAL A 155 2.02 -17.20 -7.97
C VAL A 155 3.46 -16.74 -8.15
N ALA A 156 4.36 -17.70 -8.35
CA ALA A 156 5.76 -17.45 -8.68
C ALA A 156 6.30 -18.57 -9.56
N ASN A 157 7.21 -18.24 -10.49
CA ASN A 157 7.81 -19.19 -11.42
C ASN A 157 9.15 -19.78 -10.94
N SER A 158 9.77 -19.23 -9.90
CA SER A 158 11.02 -19.73 -9.31
C SER A 158 10.80 -20.42 -7.95
N ASP A 159 11.76 -21.25 -7.52
CA ASP A 159 11.74 -21.88 -6.20
C ASP A 159 11.79 -20.84 -5.07
N ASP A 160 12.67 -19.84 -5.20
CA ASP A 160 12.77 -18.76 -4.21
C ASP A 160 11.49 -17.93 -4.14
N GLY A 161 10.88 -17.62 -5.29
CA GLY A 161 9.61 -16.94 -5.34
C GLY A 161 8.48 -17.77 -4.71
N ARG A 162 8.47 -19.10 -4.90
CA ARG A 162 7.50 -19.99 -4.25
C ARG A 162 7.67 -20.01 -2.72
N ARG A 163 8.90 -19.93 -2.21
CA ARG A 163 9.16 -19.79 -0.76
C ARG A 163 8.62 -18.47 -0.23
N VAL A 164 8.86 -17.36 -0.93
CA VAL A 164 8.30 -16.04 -0.58
C VAL A 164 6.78 -16.09 -0.57
N VAL A 165 6.16 -16.67 -1.60
CA VAL A 165 4.69 -16.84 -1.66
C VAL A 165 4.17 -17.63 -0.45
N ALA A 166 4.83 -18.71 -0.05
CA ALA A 166 4.43 -19.48 1.13
C ALA A 166 4.54 -18.66 2.42
N GLN A 167 5.63 -17.90 2.60
CA GLN A 167 5.83 -17.05 3.77
C GLN A 167 4.80 -15.91 3.83
N VAL A 168 4.56 -15.23 2.70
CA VAL A 168 3.56 -14.16 2.59
C VAL A 168 2.16 -14.71 2.87
N SER A 169 1.80 -15.87 2.30
CA SER A 169 0.50 -16.51 2.55
C SER A 169 0.31 -16.78 4.05
N ALA A 170 1.33 -17.34 4.72
CA ALA A 170 1.27 -17.62 6.15
C ALA A 170 1.11 -16.36 7.02
N VAL A 171 1.56 -15.19 6.55
CA VAL A 171 1.32 -13.91 7.24
C VAL A 171 -0.08 -13.37 6.97
N LEU A 172 -0.58 -13.52 5.74
CA LEU A 172 -1.91 -13.08 5.34
C LEU A 172 -3.04 -13.95 5.91
N GLU A 173 -2.76 -15.21 6.26
CA GLU A 173 -3.69 -16.12 6.93
C GLU A 173 -3.88 -15.80 8.42
N ARG A 174 -2.97 -15.05 9.06
CA ARG A 174 -3.07 -14.74 10.49
C ARG A 174 -4.32 -13.90 10.73
N GLU A 175 -5.30 -14.49 11.41
CA GLU A 175 -6.46 -13.76 11.92
C GLU A 175 -6.05 -12.85 13.09
N PRO A 176 -6.75 -11.73 13.30
CA PRO A 176 -6.54 -10.91 14.49
C PRO A 176 -6.74 -11.75 15.74
N GLU A 177 -5.79 -11.68 16.68
CA GLU A 177 -5.99 -12.25 18.02
C GLU A 177 -7.30 -11.69 18.59
N ALA A 178 -8.24 -12.57 18.93
CA ALA A 178 -9.51 -12.19 19.51
C ALA A 178 -9.26 -11.36 20.77
N LYS A 179 -9.82 -10.15 20.80
CA LYS A 179 -9.83 -9.27 21.98
C LYS A 179 -10.67 -9.85 23.10
#